data_AF-A0A0K2TYK5-F1
#
_entry.id   AF-A0A0K2TYK5-F1
#
_cell.length_a   1.000
_cell.length_b   1.000
_cell.length_c   1.000
_cell.angle_alpha   90.00
_cell.angle_beta   90.00
_cell.angle_gamma   90.00
#
_symmetry.space_group_name_H-M   'P 1'
#
loop_
_entity.id
_entity.type
_entity.pdbx_description
1 polymer ?
#
loop_
_entity_poly.entity_id
_entity_poly.type
_entity_poly.pdbx_seq_one_letter_code
_entity_poly.pdbx_strand_id
1 'polypeptide(L)'
;MATGRASQELTRQVRPLLSLDSTEARYRVIGLYKACFRHIPRMLASHNVAEFNVKTAREALRKRFDANAHVKDIRVIDMLVIKGQHDLKEVVEH
;
A
#
# COMPACT_ATOMS: atom_id res chain seq x y z
N MET A 1 16.12 -0.43 48.23
CA MET A 1 16.23 -1.22 46.99
C MET A 1 14.81 -1.54 46.51
N ALA A 2 14.33 -0.86 45.47
CA ALA A 2 13.02 -1.13 44.87
C ALA A 2 13.26 -1.72 43.49
N THR A 3 13.03 -3.02 43.35
CA THR A 3 13.15 -3.76 42.11
C THR A 3 11.95 -3.43 41.22
N GLY A 4 12.19 -2.65 40.16
CA GLY A 4 11.21 -2.41 39.12
C GLY A 4 10.83 -3.72 38.44
N ARG A 5 9.57 -4.14 38.59
CA ARG A 5 9.01 -5.25 37.82
C ARG A 5 8.95 -4.80 36.37
N ALA A 6 9.81 -5.38 35.53
CA ALA A 6 9.68 -5.30 34.09
C ALA A 6 8.34 -5.94 33.71
N SER A 7 7.38 -5.13 33.27
CA SER A 7 6.15 -5.60 32.64
C SER A 7 6.55 -6.34 31.37
N GLN A 8 6.57 -7.67 31.41
CA GLN A 8 6.63 -8.47 30.20
C GLN A 8 5.29 -8.28 29.48
N GLU A 9 5.27 -7.38 28.49
CA GLU A 9 4.15 -7.28 27.56
C GLU A 9 4.07 -8.62 26.81
N LEU A 10 3.15 -9.48 27.23
CA LEU A 10 2.69 -10.65 26.48
C LEU A 10 2.02 -10.18 25.18
N THR A 11 2.84 -9.77 24.22
CA THR A 11 2.38 -9.50 22.87
C THR A 11 1.97 -10.83 22.25
N ARG A 12 0.69 -10.94 21.88
CA ARG A 12 0.20 -12.09 21.11
C ARG A 12 1.04 -12.20 19.84
N GLN A 13 1.91 -13.21 19.76
CA GLN A 13 2.67 -13.49 18.55
C GLN A 13 1.70 -13.85 17.43
N VAL A 14 1.54 -12.97 16.46
CA VAL A 14 0.74 -13.23 15.26
C VAL A 14 1.69 -13.46 14.08
N ARG A 15 1.34 -14.43 13.23
CA ARG A 15 2.11 -14.70 12.01
C ARG A 15 2.03 -13.50 11.06
N PRO A 16 3.16 -12.94 10.61
CA PRO A 16 3.18 -11.90 9.58
C PRO A 16 2.70 -12.49 8.24
N LEU A 17 2.15 -11.63 7.36
CA LEU A 17 1.65 -12.05 6.04
C LEU A 17 2.77 -12.01 5.00
N LEU A 18 3.38 -10.84 4.80
CA LEU A 18 4.46 -10.63 3.83
C LEU A 18 5.66 -9.91 4.46
N SER A 19 5.40 -8.91 5.29
CA SER A 19 6.41 -8.04 5.89
C SER A 19 6.71 -8.48 7.32
N LEU A 20 7.99 -8.66 7.62
CA LEU A 20 8.46 -8.94 8.98
C LEU A 20 8.60 -7.65 9.80
N ASP A 21 8.92 -6.55 9.12
CA ASP A 21 9.08 -5.23 9.71
C ASP A 21 8.32 -4.14 8.92
N SER A 22 8.02 -3.05 9.61
CA SER A 22 7.46 -1.81 9.07
C SER A 22 8.27 -1.23 7.89
N THR A 23 9.59 -1.40 7.90
CA THR A 23 10.46 -0.94 6.82
C THR A 23 10.18 -1.68 5.51
N GLU A 24 10.04 -3.00 5.58
CA GLU A 24 9.70 -3.84 4.41
C GLU A 24 8.31 -3.49 3.86
N ALA A 25 7.32 -3.33 4.76
CA ALA A 25 5.97 -2.93 4.38
C ALA A 25 5.99 -1.58 3.66
N ARG A 26 6.76 -0.61 4.16
CA ARG A 26 6.93 0.70 3.52
C ARG A 26 7.56 0.58 2.13
N TYR A 27 8.59 -0.25 1.96
CA TYR A 27 9.20 -0.49 0.64
C TYR A 27 8.18 -1.08 -0.35
N ARG A 28 7.35 -2.03 0.09
CA ARG A 28 6.29 -2.63 -0.75
C ARG A 28 5.22 -1.62 -1.15
N VAL A 29 4.75 -0.78 -0.21
CA VAL A 29 3.78 0.30 -0.51
C VAL A 29 4.35 1.27 -1.54
N ILE A 30 5.62 1.70 -1.38
CA ILE A 30 6.29 2.59 -2.33
C ILE A 30 6.46 1.90 -3.70
N GLY A 31 6.77 0.61 -3.70
CA GLY A 31 6.87 -0.21 -4.92
C GLY A 31 5.56 -0.22 -5.69
N LEU A 32 4.46 -0.51 -5.01
CA LEU A 32 3.10 -0.48 -5.59
C LEU A 32 2.74 0.91 -6.11
N TYR A 33 2.97 1.96 -5.31
CA TYR A 33 2.70 3.35 -5.71
C TYR A 33 3.44 3.72 -7.02
N LYS A 34 4.74 3.39 -7.10
CA LYS A 34 5.55 3.64 -8.31
C LYS A 34 5.05 2.82 -9.51
N ALA A 35 4.62 1.58 -9.28
CA ALA A 35 4.08 0.73 -10.34
C ALA A 35 2.78 1.31 -10.92
N CYS A 36 1.82 1.67 -10.07
CA CYS A 36 0.59 2.35 -10.46
C CYS A 36 0.91 3.66 -11.20
N PHE A 37 1.79 4.50 -10.65
CA PHE A 37 2.13 5.81 -11.23
C PHE A 37 2.69 5.71 -12.65
N ARG A 38 3.52 4.69 -12.93
CA ARG A 38 4.05 4.42 -14.27
C ARG A 38 2.99 3.86 -15.22
N HIS A 39 2.00 3.14 -14.71
CA HIS A 39 0.95 2.53 -15.51
C HIS A 39 -0.16 3.51 -15.92
N ILE A 40 -0.40 4.59 -15.15
CA ILE A 40 -1.45 5.59 -15.42
C ILE A 40 -1.52 6.06 -16.89
N PRO A 41 -0.42 6.46 -17.55
CA PRO A 41 -0.51 6.93 -18.94
C PRO A 41 -0.98 5.85 -19.91
N ARG A 42 -0.58 4.59 -19.68
CA ARG A 42 -1.01 3.45 -20.51
C ARG A 42 -2.49 3.14 -20.30
N MET A 43 -2.94 3.16 -19.05
CA MET A 43 -4.34 2.94 -18.68
C MET A 43 -5.27 4.00 -19.30
N LEU A 44 -4.86 5.27 -19.28
CA LEU A 44 -5.64 6.35 -19.90
C LEU A 44 -5.70 6.24 -21.43
N ALA A 45 -4.62 5.75 -22.06
CA ALA A 45 -4.61 5.51 -23.49
C ALA A 45 -5.50 4.34 -23.93
N SER A 46 -5.60 3.26 -23.14
CA SER A 46 -6.44 2.11 -23.48
C SER A 46 -7.94 2.38 -23.31
N HIS A 47 -8.31 3.21 -22.33
CA HIS A 47 -9.72 3.45 -21.99
C HIS A 47 -10.40 4.57 -22.81
N ASN A 48 -9.72 5.17 -23.80
CA ASN A 48 -10.25 6.26 -24.64
C ASN A 48 -10.91 7.41 -23.84
N VAL A 49 -10.44 7.65 -22.60
CA VAL A 49 -11.01 8.71 -21.76
C VAL A 49 -10.31 10.02 -22.11
N ALA A 50 -10.68 10.59 -23.26
CA ALA A 50 -10.12 11.83 -23.78
C ALA A 50 -10.27 13.04 -22.84
N GLU A 51 -11.13 12.93 -21.81
CA GLU A 51 -11.43 13.97 -20.85
C GLU A 51 -10.51 13.99 -19.62
N PHE A 52 -9.78 12.91 -19.33
CA PHE A 52 -8.96 12.85 -18.12
C PHE A 52 -7.50 13.20 -18.34
N ASN A 53 -7.07 14.30 -17.71
CA ASN A 53 -5.67 14.65 -17.63
C ASN A 53 -4.90 13.64 -16.75
N VAL A 54 -3.74 13.18 -17.24
CA VAL A 54 -2.77 12.34 -16.50
C VAL A 54 -2.46 12.92 -15.11
N LYS A 55 -2.42 14.25 -14.99
CA LYS A 55 -2.18 14.93 -13.72
C LYS A 55 -3.29 14.65 -12.70
N THR A 56 -4.55 14.76 -13.11
CA THR A 56 -5.72 14.51 -12.25
C THR A 56 -5.76 13.05 -11.79
N ALA A 57 -5.43 12.10 -12.66
CA ALA A 57 -5.36 10.68 -12.31
C ALA A 57 -4.25 10.41 -11.27
N ARG A 58 -3.08 11.06 -11.40
CA ARG A 58 -1.99 10.96 -10.41
C ARG A 58 -2.37 11.55 -9.06
N GLU A 59 -3.10 12.67 -9.06
CA GLU A 59 -3.61 13.27 -7.82
C GLU A 59 -4.65 12.38 -7.15
N ALA A 60 -5.55 11.75 -7.92
CA ALA A 60 -6.50 10.77 -7.41
C ALA A 60 -5.79 9.54 -6.81
N LEU A 61 -4.74 9.04 -7.46
CA LEU A 61 -3.90 7.97 -6.91
C LEU A 61 -3.32 8.38 -5.56
N ARG A 62 -2.73 9.58 -5.48
CA ARG A 62 -2.16 10.10 -4.23
C ARG A 62 -3.20 10.18 -3.12
N LYS A 63 -4.38 10.75 -3.39
CA LYS A 63 -5.49 10.83 -2.43
C LYS A 63 -5.89 9.44 -1.89
N ARG A 64 -5.91 8.42 -2.75
CA ARG A 64 -6.26 7.04 -2.36
C ARG A 64 -5.20 6.40 -1.45
N PHE A 65 -3.92 6.69 -1.68
CA PHE A 65 -2.84 6.24 -0.77
C PHE A 65 -2.86 7.03 0.55
N ASP A 66 -3.04 8.34 0.49
CA ASP A 66 -3.10 9.21 1.67
C ASP A 66 -4.29 8.86 2.59
N ALA A 67 -5.43 8.44 2.01
CA ALA A 67 -6.58 7.97 2.78
C ALA A 67 -6.24 6.79 3.73
N ASN A 68 -5.23 5.99 3.40
CA ASN A 68 -4.80 4.84 4.19
C ASN A 68 -3.58 5.15 5.09
N ALA A 69 -3.11 6.41 5.15
CA ALA A 69 -1.91 6.78 5.91
C ALA A 69 -2.04 6.58 7.43
N HIS A 70 -3.27 6.48 7.96
CA HIS A 70 -3.55 6.27 9.37
C HIS A 70 -3.32 4.81 9.82
N VAL A 71 -3.18 3.86 8.89
CA VAL A 71 -3.01 2.44 9.17
C VAL A 71 -1.59 2.17 9.67
N LYS A 72 -1.47 1.62 10.89
CA LYS A 72 -0.18 1.28 11.51
C LYS A 72 0.11 -0.23 11.56
N ASP A 73 -0.92 -1.07 11.48
CA ASP A 73 -0.75 -2.52 11.54
C ASP A 73 -0.17 -3.06 10.23
N ILE A 74 1.00 -3.68 10.33
CA ILE A 74 1.75 -4.25 9.21
C ILE A 74 0.91 -5.24 8.39
N ARG A 75 0.07 -6.05 9.05
CA ARG A 75 -0.76 -7.06 8.36
C ARG A 75 -1.85 -6.42 7.51
N VAL A 76 -2.40 -5.31 8.00
CA VAL A 76 -3.41 -4.54 7.25
C VAL A 76 -2.76 -3.85 6.06
N ILE A 77 -1.56 -3.29 6.26
CA ILE A 77 -0.76 -2.71 5.17
C ILE A 77 -0.46 -3.76 4.09
N ASP A 78 0.02 -4.94 4.49
CA ASP A 78 0.31 -6.05 3.57
C ASP A 78 -0.95 -6.46 2.80
N MET A 79 -2.09 -6.59 3.48
CA MET A 79 -3.36 -6.94 2.85
C MET A 79 -3.80 -5.87 1.82
N LEU A 80 -3.64 -4.58 2.14
CA LEU A 80 -3.93 -3.49 1.21
C LEU A 80 -2.99 -3.50 0.00
N VAL A 81 -1.71 -3.82 0.21
CA VAL A 81 -0.73 -3.96 -0.88
C VAL A 81 -1.11 -5.12 -1.80
N ILE A 82 -1.46 -6.29 -1.25
CA ILE A 82 -1.89 -7.45 -2.05
C ILE A 82 -3.11 -7.09 -2.91
N LYS A 83 -4.11 -6.44 -2.32
CA LYS A 83 -5.30 -5.98 -3.05
C LYS A 83 -4.92 -5.03 -4.18
N GLY A 84 -4.10 -4.01 -3.91
CA GLY A 84 -3.69 -3.07 -4.94
C GLY A 84 -2.82 -3.69 -6.04
N GLN A 85 -2.01 -4.70 -5.72
CA GLN A 85 -1.27 -5.47 -6.72
C GLN A 85 -2.19 -6.31 -7.60
N HIS A 86 -3.23 -6.91 -7.02
CA HIS A 86 -4.26 -7.63 -7.75
C HIS A 86 -5.01 -6.70 -8.72
N ASP A 87 -5.52 -5.57 -8.23
CA ASP A 87 -6.21 -4.55 -9.05
C ASP A 87 -5.31 -4.08 -10.20
N LEU A 88 -4.02 -3.82 -9.93
CA LEU A 88 -3.09 -3.39 -10.96
C LEU A 88 -2.87 -4.49 -12.01
N LYS A 89 -2.83 -5.76 -11.60
CA LYS A 89 -2.67 -6.90 -12.51
C LYS A 89 -3.89 -7.04 -13.42
N GLU A 90 -5.10 -6.95 -12.87
CA GLU A 90 -6.34 -7.00 -13.66
C GLU A 90 -6.40 -5.90 -14.71
N VAL A 91 -5.99 -4.67 -14.36
CA VAL A 91 -5.97 -3.53 -15.29
C VAL A 91 -4.84 -3.63 -16.34
N VAL A 92 -3.79 -4.39 -16.06
CA VAL A 92 -2.68 -4.59 -17.02
C VAL A 92 -2.99 -5.73 -18.01
N GLU A 93 -3.70 -6.77 -17.56
CA GLU A 93 -4.04 -7.94 -18.37
C GLU A 93 -5.26 -7.71 -19.29
N HIS A 94 -6.06 -6.67 -19.02
CA HIS A 94 -7.22 -6.26 -19.82
C HIS A 94 -6.99 -4.94 -20.56
#